data_AF-A0A7C1X345-F1
#
_entry.id   AF-A0A7C1X345-F1
#
_cell.length_a   1.000
_cell.length_b   1.000
_cell.length_c   1.000
_cell.angle_alpha   90.00
_cell.angle_beta   90.00
_cell.angle_gamma   90.00
#
_symmetry.space_group_name_H-M   'P 1'
#
loop_
_entity.id
_entity.type
_entity.pdbx_description
1 polymer ?
#
loop_
_entity_poly.entity_id
_entity_poly.type
_entity_poly.pdbx_seq_one_letter_code
_entity_poly.pdbx_strand_id
1 'polypeptide(L)'
;MPEALELAISEAKASLEAYGAVLKSWDYDDAQRLLLVHIRAEASLLERATKDIVAALSRVAGVDAKAEKLSQEGFARARTVVPSPPVMGFLLRLARSSLEGFPLSREELLALLLLYFSGGDKERALLTAPFLGISAEATSSAFEKLSSGKYIDPDTHTLLKPAERLLDAVIPVLRARSSMARESIKVLDEEGNVETFSVEKLAASLYGSGIPHSLIPTVLSGVRDALQGKSAVSKRNLVAIVSSLLEDLEPAASAAAKFTGYVYALDKAFVSVDGSLKKLKWGFLRELSFKVLSERGLIPPHRLVELHADFVADEVRGIVSSAPWKFEGYVFELEELERIARHAAPKVSATWLELCSLDAGLLASEYMSRGLGYAKAAMESIDCAERKELAVRGAFLFSSALLISMKVLPSNYVGVNVGALRGKLETLPQNIKSDVARFCSLTTSIARSPTIATPREDRKLLGMLKELDELMDRLKLEHAI
;
A
#
# COMPACT_ATOMS: atom_id res chain seq x y z
N MET A 1 13.88 7.62 -20.31
CA MET A 1 13.84 6.17 -20.02
C MET A 1 12.46 5.73 -19.53
N PRO A 2 11.84 6.34 -18.49
CA PRO A 2 10.51 5.94 -18.01
C PRO A 2 9.40 6.07 -19.06
N GLU A 3 9.35 7.20 -19.78
CA GLU A 3 8.33 7.48 -20.81
C GLU A 3 8.38 6.47 -21.98
N ALA A 4 9.57 6.00 -22.35
CA ALA A 4 9.74 5.02 -23.43
C ALA A 4 9.29 3.61 -23.01
N LEU A 5 9.48 3.27 -21.73
CA LEU A 5 9.01 2.00 -21.14
C LEU A 5 7.48 1.99 -21.03
N GLU A 6 6.88 3.09 -20.57
CA GLU A 6 5.42 3.24 -20.52
C GLU A 6 4.79 3.11 -21.91
N LEU A 7 5.39 3.74 -22.92
CA LEU A 7 4.92 3.65 -24.30
C LEU A 7 5.02 2.20 -24.84
N ALA A 8 6.15 1.52 -24.59
CA ALA A 8 6.37 0.14 -25.02
C ALA A 8 5.37 -0.82 -24.38
N ILE A 9 5.11 -0.66 -23.07
CA ILE A 9 4.15 -1.48 -22.34
C ILE A 9 2.71 -1.21 -22.77
N SER A 10 2.36 0.05 -23.03
CA SER A 10 1.05 0.40 -23.58
C SER A 10 0.82 -0.24 -24.95
N GLU A 11 1.85 -0.27 -25.80
CA GLU A 11 1.76 -0.93 -27.10
C GLU A 11 1.65 -2.46 -26.96
N ALA A 12 2.45 -3.07 -26.08
CA ALA A 12 2.36 -4.49 -25.78
C ALA A 12 0.97 -4.88 -25.25
N LYS A 13 0.38 -4.05 -24.38
CA LYS A 13 -0.96 -4.26 -23.83
C LYS A 13 -2.01 -4.36 -24.92
N ALA A 14 -2.00 -3.45 -25.90
CA ALA A 14 -2.95 -3.48 -27.02
C ALA A 14 -2.81 -4.76 -27.87
N SER A 15 -1.57 -5.25 -28.07
CA SER A 15 -1.30 -6.50 -28.79
C SER A 15 -1.82 -7.73 -28.02
N LEU A 16 -1.59 -7.78 -26.71
CA LEU A 16 -2.01 -8.89 -25.84
C LEU A 16 -3.54 -9.04 -25.79
N GLU A 17 -4.25 -7.90 -25.66
CA GLU A 17 -5.71 -7.88 -25.55
C GLU A 17 -6.39 -8.45 -26.81
N ALA A 18 -5.76 -8.31 -27.99
CA ALA A 18 -6.30 -8.78 -29.26
C ALA A 18 -6.47 -10.31 -29.36
N TYR A 19 -5.80 -11.09 -28.51
CA TYR A 19 -5.92 -12.56 -28.48
C TYR A 19 -6.22 -13.12 -27.09
N GLY A 20 -6.83 -12.30 -26.22
CA GLY A 20 -7.33 -12.76 -24.92
C GLY A 20 -6.29 -12.87 -23.81
N ALA A 21 -5.09 -12.32 -24.00
CA ALA A 21 -4.11 -12.14 -22.93
C ALA A 21 -4.25 -10.73 -22.31
N VAL A 22 -4.17 -10.62 -20.98
CA VAL A 22 -4.35 -9.34 -20.28
C VAL A 22 -3.09 -9.01 -19.48
N LEU A 23 -2.46 -7.87 -19.80
CA LEU A 23 -1.41 -7.29 -18.96
C LEU A 23 -2.05 -6.65 -17.72
N LYS A 24 -1.69 -7.14 -16.53
CA LYS A 24 -2.27 -6.71 -15.25
C LYS A 24 -1.48 -5.59 -14.59
N SER A 25 -0.16 -5.71 -14.57
CA SER A 25 0.77 -4.75 -13.96
C SER A 25 2.20 -5.02 -14.44
N TRP A 26 3.11 -4.10 -14.15
CA TRP A 26 4.54 -4.24 -14.41
C TRP A 26 5.35 -3.42 -13.40
N ASP A 27 6.57 -3.86 -13.11
CA ASP A 27 7.52 -3.22 -12.19
C ASP A 27 8.90 -3.12 -12.84
N TYR A 28 9.56 -1.96 -12.75
CA TYR A 28 10.86 -1.70 -13.38
C TYR A 28 11.93 -1.26 -12.36
N ASP A 29 13.10 -1.89 -12.42
CA ASP A 29 14.30 -1.52 -11.66
C ASP A 29 15.35 -0.93 -12.62
N ASP A 30 15.59 0.39 -12.52
CA ASP A 30 16.55 1.13 -13.34
C ASP A 30 18.02 0.77 -13.02
N ALA A 31 18.31 0.31 -11.79
CA ALA A 31 19.67 -0.03 -11.38
C ALA A 31 20.13 -1.39 -11.94
N GLN A 32 19.22 -2.36 -12.00
CA GLN A 32 19.47 -3.70 -12.57
C GLN A 32 18.96 -3.84 -14.01
N ARG A 33 18.27 -2.82 -14.53
CA ARG A 33 17.56 -2.83 -15.83
C ARG A 33 16.61 -4.02 -15.98
N LEU A 34 15.93 -4.39 -14.89
CA LEU A 34 14.99 -5.51 -14.84
C LEU A 34 13.56 -5.02 -14.96
N LEU A 35 12.76 -5.70 -15.77
CA LEU A 35 11.33 -5.45 -15.94
C LEU A 35 10.54 -6.72 -15.63
N LEU A 36 9.66 -6.65 -14.63
CA LEU A 36 8.69 -7.70 -14.35
C LEU A 36 7.35 -7.35 -14.99
N VAL A 37 6.71 -8.30 -15.66
CA VAL A 37 5.41 -8.09 -16.31
C VAL A 37 4.43 -9.18 -15.87
N HIS A 38 3.26 -8.78 -15.38
CA HIS A 38 2.21 -9.69 -14.91
C HIS A 38 1.15 -9.86 -16.01
N ILE A 39 0.96 -11.10 -16.46
CA ILE A 39 0.05 -11.43 -17.57
C ILE A 39 -0.95 -12.47 -17.09
N ARG A 40 -2.24 -12.26 -17.42
CA ARG A 40 -3.28 -13.28 -17.31
C ARG A 40 -3.61 -13.79 -18.72
N ALA A 41 -3.30 -15.04 -19.00
CA ALA A 41 -3.62 -15.70 -20.27
C ALA A 41 -3.77 -17.22 -20.06
N GLU A 42 -4.32 -17.92 -21.05
CA GLU A 42 -4.20 -19.38 -21.13
C GLU A 42 -2.73 -19.79 -21.29
N ALA A 43 -2.32 -20.93 -20.73
CA ALA A 43 -0.92 -21.37 -20.73
C ALA A 43 -0.31 -21.47 -22.14
N SER A 44 -1.14 -21.86 -23.12
CA SER A 44 -0.78 -21.95 -24.55
C SER A 44 -0.41 -20.60 -25.19
N LEU A 45 -0.81 -19.48 -24.58
CA LEU A 45 -0.62 -18.11 -25.10
C LEU A 45 0.55 -17.37 -24.46
N LEU A 46 1.15 -17.90 -23.38
CA LEU A 46 2.18 -17.20 -22.61
C LEU A 46 3.47 -16.97 -23.40
N GLU A 47 3.93 -17.94 -24.20
CA GLU A 47 5.12 -17.77 -25.05
C GLU A 47 4.95 -16.69 -26.11
N ARG A 48 3.74 -16.60 -26.67
CA ARG A 48 3.39 -15.56 -27.65
C ARG A 48 3.35 -14.19 -26.97
N ALA A 49 2.70 -14.12 -25.80
CA ALA A 49 2.62 -12.91 -24.99
C ALA A 49 4.00 -12.35 -24.61
N THR A 50 4.94 -13.20 -24.19
CA THR A 50 6.31 -12.78 -23.87
C THR A 50 7.05 -12.25 -25.09
N LYS A 51 6.93 -12.92 -26.25
CA LYS A 51 7.57 -12.46 -27.49
C LYS A 51 7.07 -11.08 -27.93
N ASP A 52 5.77 -10.84 -27.83
CA ASP A 52 5.17 -9.55 -28.20
C ASP A 52 5.64 -8.42 -27.26
N ILE A 53 5.74 -8.69 -25.96
CA ILE A 53 6.27 -7.73 -24.97
C ILE A 53 7.73 -7.41 -25.27
N VAL A 54 8.57 -8.42 -25.48
CA VAL A 54 9.99 -8.23 -25.83
C VAL A 54 10.13 -7.41 -27.12
N ALA A 55 9.34 -7.73 -28.15
CA ALA A 55 9.37 -7.01 -29.42
C ALA A 55 8.95 -5.54 -29.27
N ALA A 56 7.93 -5.25 -28.47
CA ALA A 56 7.50 -3.88 -28.17
C ALA A 56 8.60 -3.12 -27.41
N LEU A 57 9.20 -3.73 -26.38
CA LEU A 57 10.30 -3.15 -25.62
C LEU A 57 11.51 -2.85 -26.49
N SER A 58 11.94 -3.81 -27.32
CA SER A 58 13.11 -3.63 -28.19
C SER A 58 12.91 -2.55 -29.25
N ARG A 59 11.69 -2.43 -29.81
CA ARG A 59 11.39 -1.42 -30.83
C ARG A 59 11.22 -0.02 -30.26
N VAL A 60 10.51 0.13 -29.15
CA VAL A 60 10.08 1.43 -28.62
C VAL A 60 11.09 2.02 -27.65
N ALA A 61 11.68 1.20 -26.77
CA ALA A 61 12.68 1.68 -25.83
C ALA A 61 14.09 1.78 -26.44
N GLY A 62 14.31 1.20 -27.63
CA GLY A 62 15.61 1.20 -28.30
C GLY A 62 16.70 0.40 -27.58
N VAL A 63 16.30 -0.53 -26.71
CA VAL A 63 17.19 -1.38 -25.90
C VAL A 63 16.91 -2.84 -26.26
N ASP A 64 17.96 -3.63 -26.48
CA ASP A 64 17.86 -5.04 -26.87
C ASP A 64 17.32 -5.89 -25.70
N ALA A 65 15.99 -5.92 -25.55
CA ALA A 65 15.33 -6.62 -24.47
C ALA A 65 15.45 -8.13 -24.66
N LYS A 66 15.86 -8.84 -23.61
CA LYS A 66 15.96 -10.30 -23.59
C LYS A 66 15.05 -10.86 -22.53
N ALA A 67 14.23 -11.84 -22.90
CA ALA A 67 13.52 -12.65 -21.93
C ALA A 67 14.50 -13.68 -21.34
N GLU A 68 14.78 -13.56 -20.05
CA GLU A 68 15.52 -14.59 -19.32
C GLU A 68 14.56 -15.58 -18.66
N LYS A 69 14.82 -16.87 -18.87
CA LYS A 69 14.11 -17.95 -18.17
C LYS A 69 14.78 -18.18 -16.83
N LEU A 70 14.09 -17.82 -15.75
CA LEU A 70 14.56 -18.02 -14.38
C LEU A 70 14.04 -19.33 -13.75
N SER A 71 13.30 -20.15 -14.51
CA SER A 71 12.66 -21.41 -14.09
C SER A 71 12.92 -22.54 -15.08
N GLN A 72 12.97 -23.78 -14.58
CA GLN A 72 13.04 -25.00 -15.41
C GLN A 72 11.75 -25.22 -16.24
N GLU A 73 10.61 -24.65 -15.84
CA GLU A 73 9.30 -24.83 -16.50
C GLU A 73 8.89 -23.65 -17.41
N GLY A 74 9.72 -22.60 -17.54
CA GLY A 74 9.49 -21.48 -18.43
C GLY A 74 8.51 -20.41 -17.91
N PHE A 75 7.34 -20.77 -17.37
CA PHE A 75 6.35 -19.84 -16.81
C PHE A 75 5.88 -20.24 -15.42
N ALA A 76 6.10 -19.38 -14.42
CA ALA A 76 5.54 -19.56 -13.10
C ALA A 76 4.04 -19.20 -13.10
N ARG A 77 3.20 -20.03 -12.48
CA ARG A 77 1.80 -19.63 -12.18
C ARG A 77 1.83 -18.37 -11.32
N ALA A 78 0.94 -17.42 -11.61
CA ALA A 78 0.78 -16.19 -10.84
C ALA A 78 0.23 -16.48 -9.42
N ARG A 79 1.08 -17.06 -8.57
CA ARG A 79 1.17 -16.71 -7.15
C ARG A 79 1.96 -15.41 -7.11
N THR A 80 1.64 -14.47 -6.22
CA THR A 80 2.20 -13.11 -6.21
C THR A 80 3.73 -13.13 -6.14
N VAL A 81 4.45 -13.23 -7.26
CA VAL A 81 5.89 -13.50 -7.28
C VAL A 81 6.66 -12.51 -6.41
N VAL A 82 6.25 -11.24 -6.50
CA VAL A 82 6.72 -10.16 -5.64
C VAL A 82 5.98 -10.20 -4.29
N PRO A 83 6.71 -10.26 -3.16
CA PRO A 83 6.10 -10.07 -1.85
C PRO A 83 5.33 -8.76 -1.77
N SER A 84 4.29 -8.70 -0.92
CA SER A 84 3.51 -7.46 -0.73
C SER A 84 4.41 -6.24 -0.49
N PRO A 85 4.00 -5.01 -0.90
CA PRO A 85 4.84 -3.81 -0.78
C PRO A 85 5.50 -3.60 0.59
N PRO A 86 4.83 -3.88 1.74
CA PRO A 86 5.49 -3.81 3.05
C PRO A 86 6.61 -4.84 3.24
N VAL A 87 6.43 -6.06 2.76
CA VAL A 87 7.44 -7.13 2.82
C VAL A 87 8.61 -6.78 1.91
N MET A 88 8.33 -6.33 0.68
CA MET A 88 9.38 -5.87 -0.24
C MET A 88 10.18 -4.70 0.36
N GLY A 89 9.49 -3.70 0.92
CA GLY A 89 10.16 -2.56 1.58
C GLY A 89 11.02 -2.99 2.77
N PHE A 90 10.62 -3.99 3.54
CA PHE A 90 11.45 -4.56 4.61
C PHE A 90 12.67 -5.28 4.05
N LEU A 91 12.48 -6.17 3.06
CA LEU A 91 13.58 -6.91 2.45
C LEU A 91 14.61 -5.97 1.78
N LEU A 92 14.15 -4.90 1.11
CA LEU A 92 15.00 -3.87 0.52
C LEU A 92 15.85 -3.12 1.56
N ARG A 93 15.25 -2.78 2.71
CA ARG A 93 15.99 -2.17 3.83
C ARG A 93 17.05 -3.13 4.37
N LEU A 94 16.70 -4.40 4.52
CA LEU A 94 17.62 -5.42 5.04
C LEU A 94 18.79 -5.66 4.09
N ALA A 95 18.53 -5.72 2.79
CA ALA A 95 19.55 -5.88 1.78
C ALA A 95 20.62 -4.77 1.84
N ARG A 96 20.25 -3.56 2.27
CA ARG A 96 21.17 -2.41 2.43
C ARG A 96 21.76 -2.25 3.84
N SER A 97 21.36 -3.09 4.79
CA SER A 97 21.80 -3.01 6.18
C SER A 97 22.93 -3.99 6.48
N SER A 98 23.76 -3.67 7.49
CA SER A 98 24.66 -4.67 8.06
C SER A 98 23.84 -5.69 8.86
N LEU A 99 23.85 -6.93 8.37
CA LEU A 99 23.23 -8.09 9.01
C LEU A 99 24.24 -8.88 9.85
N GLU A 100 25.31 -8.24 10.31
CA GLU A 100 26.31 -8.86 11.19
C GLU A 100 25.73 -9.17 12.57
N GLY A 101 26.20 -10.27 13.18
CA GLY A 101 25.79 -10.74 14.50
C GLY A 101 24.70 -11.82 14.50
N PHE A 102 24.32 -12.35 13.34
CA PHE A 102 23.44 -13.52 13.22
C PHE A 102 24.25 -14.78 12.86
N PRO A 103 23.76 -16.00 13.17
CA PRO A 103 24.49 -17.26 12.94
C PRO A 103 24.56 -17.70 11.47
N LEU A 104 24.03 -16.88 10.55
CA LEU A 104 24.05 -17.09 9.10
C LEU A 104 24.79 -15.91 8.45
N SER A 105 25.44 -16.17 7.32
CA SER A 105 25.92 -15.11 6.44
C SER A 105 24.77 -14.21 5.98
N ARG A 106 25.11 -13.01 5.48
CA ARG A 106 24.13 -12.05 4.97
C ARG A 106 23.28 -12.68 3.86
N GLU A 107 23.91 -13.38 2.93
CA GLU A 107 23.28 -14.02 1.78
C GLU A 107 22.38 -15.18 2.21
N GLU A 108 22.82 -16.02 3.16
CA GLU A 108 22.00 -17.10 3.75
C GLU A 108 20.80 -16.55 4.51
N LEU A 109 20.97 -15.48 5.29
CA LEU A 109 19.86 -14.89 6.03
C LEU A 109 18.82 -14.24 5.10
N LEU A 110 19.27 -13.53 4.07
CA LEU A 110 18.39 -12.94 3.07
C LEU A 110 17.68 -14.02 2.24
N ALA A 111 18.38 -15.07 1.84
CA ALA A 111 17.79 -16.22 1.14
C ALA A 111 16.73 -16.92 2.03
N LEU A 112 17.02 -17.13 3.31
CA LEU A 112 16.08 -17.74 4.24
C LEU A 112 14.82 -16.88 4.44
N LEU A 113 14.98 -15.56 4.57
CA LEU A 113 13.86 -14.62 4.64
C LEU A 113 13.03 -14.62 3.36
N LEU A 114 13.68 -14.59 2.20
CA LEU A 114 13.04 -14.69 0.89
C LEU A 114 12.19 -15.96 0.77
N LEU A 115 12.76 -17.11 1.14
CA LEU A 115 12.05 -18.39 1.10
C LEU A 115 10.86 -18.43 2.06
N TYR A 116 11.03 -17.87 3.27
CA TYR A 116 9.95 -17.76 4.25
C TYR A 116 8.77 -16.93 3.71
N PHE A 117 9.03 -15.72 3.21
CA PHE A 117 7.97 -14.86 2.63
C PHE A 117 7.44 -15.37 1.30
N SER A 118 8.13 -16.31 0.66
CA SER A 118 7.65 -17.01 -0.53
C SER A 118 6.80 -18.25 -0.18
N GLY A 119 6.57 -18.53 1.11
CA GLY A 119 5.79 -19.71 1.55
C GLY A 119 6.50 -21.04 1.30
N GLY A 120 7.83 -21.06 1.29
CA GLY A 120 8.63 -22.25 0.93
C GLY A 120 8.80 -22.46 -0.57
N ASP A 121 8.28 -21.54 -1.40
CA ASP A 121 8.44 -21.59 -2.86
C ASP A 121 9.82 -21.05 -3.26
N LYS A 122 10.73 -21.99 -3.58
CA LYS A 122 12.11 -21.68 -3.99
C LYS A 122 12.16 -20.88 -5.29
N GLU A 123 11.29 -21.18 -6.24
CA GLU A 123 11.25 -20.49 -7.54
C GLU A 123 10.88 -19.02 -7.35
N ARG A 124 9.84 -18.76 -6.55
CA ARG A 124 9.44 -17.40 -6.19
C ARG A 124 10.52 -16.63 -5.43
N ALA A 125 11.23 -17.29 -4.53
CA ALA A 125 12.33 -16.67 -3.80
C ALA A 125 13.49 -16.27 -4.74
N LEU A 126 13.82 -17.10 -5.73
CA LEU A 126 14.82 -16.80 -6.77
C LEU A 126 14.40 -15.65 -7.67
N LEU A 127 13.12 -15.59 -8.07
CA LEU A 127 12.57 -14.49 -8.88
C LEU A 127 12.59 -13.14 -8.14
N THR A 128 12.45 -13.16 -6.81
CA THR A 128 12.42 -11.95 -5.99
C THR A 128 13.82 -11.41 -5.66
N ALA A 129 14.83 -12.28 -5.60
CA ALA A 129 16.19 -11.94 -5.15
C ALA A 129 16.87 -10.79 -5.94
N PRO A 130 16.77 -10.73 -7.29
CA PRO A 130 17.38 -9.64 -8.06
C PRO A 130 16.84 -8.25 -7.71
N PHE A 131 15.56 -8.13 -7.35
CA PHE A 131 14.94 -6.87 -6.91
C PHE A 131 15.48 -6.38 -5.57
N LEU A 132 16.17 -7.24 -4.81
CA LEU A 132 16.89 -6.88 -3.59
C LEU A 132 18.38 -6.58 -3.84
N GLY A 133 18.82 -6.62 -5.10
CA GLY A 133 20.23 -6.48 -5.47
C GLY A 133 21.09 -7.71 -5.13
N ILE A 134 20.49 -8.91 -5.08
CA ILE A 134 21.18 -10.18 -4.84
C ILE A 134 21.12 -11.01 -6.13
N SER A 135 22.26 -11.56 -6.59
CA SER A 135 22.25 -12.40 -7.78
C SER A 135 21.52 -13.73 -7.54
N ALA A 136 20.92 -14.27 -8.61
CA ALA A 136 20.26 -15.57 -8.56
C ALA A 136 21.23 -16.71 -8.22
N GLU A 137 22.51 -16.63 -8.65
CA GLU A 137 23.51 -17.63 -8.29
C GLU A 137 23.87 -17.59 -6.81
N ALA A 138 24.05 -16.38 -6.25
CA ALA A 138 24.33 -16.22 -4.82
C ALA A 138 23.18 -16.75 -3.96
N THR A 139 21.94 -16.49 -4.38
CA THR A 139 20.73 -17.00 -3.72
C THR A 139 20.63 -18.52 -3.81
N SER A 140 20.94 -19.11 -4.96
CA SER A 140 20.95 -20.56 -5.17
C SER A 140 22.00 -21.26 -4.29
N SER A 141 23.22 -20.72 -4.24
CA SER A 141 24.28 -21.23 -3.37
C SER A 141 23.91 -21.12 -1.89
N ALA A 142 23.26 -20.02 -1.48
CA ALA A 142 22.76 -19.85 -0.13
C ALA A 142 21.72 -20.92 0.25
N PHE A 143 20.83 -21.32 -0.67
CA PHE A 143 19.89 -22.41 -0.42
C PHE A 143 20.57 -23.76 -0.20
N GLU A 144 21.59 -24.10 -0.97
CA GLU A 144 22.36 -25.34 -0.77
C GLU A 144 23.01 -25.40 0.62
N LYS A 145 23.58 -24.27 1.06
CA LYS A 145 24.17 -24.13 2.41
C LYS A 145 23.12 -24.24 3.51
N LEU A 146 21.96 -23.61 3.34
CA LEU A 146 20.86 -23.73 4.30
C LEU A 146 20.29 -25.15 4.38
N SER A 147 20.23 -25.88 3.26
CA SER A 147 19.82 -27.29 3.24
C SER A 147 20.84 -28.19 3.94
N SER A 148 22.13 -28.06 3.62
CA SER A 148 23.19 -28.82 4.31
C SER A 148 23.26 -28.48 5.81
N GLY A 149 22.97 -27.24 6.19
CA GLY A 149 22.85 -26.77 7.57
C GLY A 149 21.56 -27.21 8.29
N LYS A 150 20.68 -27.97 7.65
CA LYS A 150 19.39 -28.45 8.20
C LYS A 150 18.44 -27.32 8.64
N TYR A 151 18.50 -26.18 7.96
CA TYR A 151 17.52 -25.09 8.11
C TYR A 151 16.33 -25.30 7.17
N ILE A 152 16.58 -25.87 5.99
CA ILE A 152 15.57 -26.12 4.96
C ILE A 152 15.62 -27.60 4.57
N ASP A 153 14.47 -28.20 4.35
CA ASP A 153 14.36 -29.55 3.80
C ASP A 153 14.86 -29.58 2.33
N PRO A 154 15.77 -30.49 1.95
CA PRO A 154 16.37 -30.48 0.62
C PRO A 154 15.38 -30.85 -0.51
N ASP A 155 14.34 -31.63 -0.20
CA ASP A 155 13.41 -32.17 -1.19
C ASP A 155 12.17 -31.28 -1.33
N THR A 156 11.65 -30.80 -0.20
CA THR A 156 10.40 -30.02 -0.14
C THR A 156 10.63 -28.52 0.00
N HIS A 157 11.86 -28.10 0.28
CA HIS A 157 12.23 -26.70 0.55
C HIS A 157 11.41 -26.04 1.69
N THR A 158 10.84 -26.87 2.56
CA THR A 158 10.10 -26.41 3.74
C THR A 158 11.05 -26.00 4.86
N LEU A 159 10.61 -25.04 5.67
CA LEU A 159 11.37 -24.58 6.83
C LEU A 159 11.38 -25.64 7.92
N LEU A 160 12.58 -25.95 8.44
CA LEU A 160 12.74 -26.84 9.58
C LEU A 160 12.71 -26.05 10.90
N LYS A 161 12.50 -26.76 12.03
CA LYS A 161 12.44 -26.13 13.37
C LYS A 161 13.61 -25.18 13.71
N PRO A 162 14.87 -25.45 13.32
CA PRO A 162 15.96 -24.51 13.54
C PRO A 162 15.75 -23.18 12.80
N ALA A 163 15.26 -23.21 11.56
CA ALA A 163 14.94 -22.01 10.79
C ALA A 163 13.79 -21.23 11.41
N GLU A 164 12.71 -21.91 11.84
CA GLU A 164 11.61 -21.23 12.52
C GLU A 164 12.07 -20.47 13.76
N ARG A 165 12.86 -21.13 14.62
CA ARG A 165 13.41 -20.53 15.85
C ARG A 165 14.30 -19.32 15.55
N LEU A 166 15.12 -19.43 14.50
CA LEU A 166 15.96 -18.33 14.05
C LEU A 166 15.11 -17.15 13.57
N LEU A 167 14.13 -17.39 12.68
CA LEU A 167 13.24 -16.35 12.15
C LEU A 167 12.39 -15.70 13.24
N ASP A 168 11.89 -16.47 14.21
CA ASP A 168 11.16 -15.98 15.38
C ASP A 168 12.02 -15.05 16.25
N ALA A 169 13.35 -15.26 16.31
CA ALA A 169 14.27 -14.39 17.04
C ALA A 169 14.72 -13.18 16.20
N VAL A 170 14.99 -13.39 14.91
CA VAL A 170 15.61 -12.40 14.02
C VAL A 170 14.61 -11.37 13.52
N ILE A 171 13.43 -11.78 13.05
CA ILE A 171 12.44 -10.85 12.47
C ILE A 171 12.05 -9.74 13.47
N PRO A 172 11.77 -10.01 14.77
CA PRO A 172 11.50 -8.95 15.74
C PRO A 172 12.67 -7.99 15.91
N VAL A 173 13.91 -8.48 15.97
CA VAL A 173 15.12 -7.65 16.12
C VAL A 173 15.34 -6.78 14.90
N LEU A 174 15.17 -7.33 13.70
CA LEU A 174 15.29 -6.58 12.44
C LEU A 174 14.20 -5.50 12.31
N ARG A 175 12.97 -5.82 12.74
CA ARG A 175 11.90 -4.82 12.87
C ARG A 175 12.29 -3.76 13.90
N ALA A 176 12.81 -4.15 15.06
CA ALA A 176 13.21 -3.24 16.12
C ALA A 176 14.37 -2.31 15.72
N ARG A 177 15.37 -2.79 14.98
CA ARG A 177 16.45 -1.96 14.41
C ARG A 177 15.89 -0.94 13.42
N SER A 178 14.86 -1.28 12.66
CA SER A 178 14.12 -0.33 11.81
C SER A 178 13.22 0.63 12.60
N SER A 179 12.81 0.26 13.81
CA SER A 179 11.99 1.06 14.72
C SER A 179 12.76 1.60 15.92
N MET A 180 14.10 1.63 15.89
CA MET A 180 14.93 2.35 16.88
C MET A 180 14.82 3.85 16.59
N ALA A 181 13.59 4.35 16.73
CA ALA A 181 13.31 5.73 17.00
C ALA A 181 13.84 6.02 18.41
N ARG A 182 15.01 6.67 18.44
CA ARG A 182 15.22 7.78 19.38
C ARG A 182 13.96 8.65 19.32
N GLU A 183 13.42 9.00 20.48
CA GLU A 183 12.30 9.93 20.74
C GLU A 183 11.45 10.29 19.51
N SER A 184 10.21 9.79 19.48
CA SER A 184 9.27 10.11 18.41
C SER A 184 9.00 11.62 18.38
N ILE A 185 9.73 12.35 17.53
CA ILE A 185 9.70 13.80 17.45
C ILE A 185 8.27 14.25 17.15
N LYS A 186 7.73 15.14 17.98
CA LYS A 186 6.39 15.68 17.79
C LYS A 186 6.42 16.87 16.81
N VAL A 187 5.61 16.83 15.77
CA VAL A 187 5.40 17.95 14.86
C VAL A 187 4.14 18.69 15.28
N LEU A 188 4.28 19.98 15.58
CA LEU A 188 3.17 20.88 15.89
C LEU A 188 2.76 21.63 14.62
N ASP A 189 1.51 21.47 14.19
CA ASP A 189 0.98 22.27 13.08
C ASP A 189 0.56 23.69 13.53
N GLU A 190 0.09 24.48 12.57
CA GLU A 190 -0.28 25.89 12.82
C GLU A 190 -1.62 26.05 13.58
N GLU A 191 -2.38 24.97 13.69
CA GLU A 191 -3.67 24.90 14.40
C GLU A 191 -3.50 24.33 15.82
N GLY A 192 -2.26 23.97 16.20
CA GLY A 192 -1.94 23.40 17.51
C GLY A 192 -2.11 21.87 17.59
N ASN A 193 -2.39 21.19 16.48
CA ASN A 193 -2.42 19.74 16.45
C ASN A 193 -0.99 19.19 16.55
N VAL A 194 -0.87 18.06 17.24
CA VAL A 194 0.39 17.39 17.45
C VAL A 194 0.37 16.05 16.72
N GLU A 195 1.26 15.88 15.76
CA GLU A 195 1.50 14.60 15.08
C GLU A 195 2.90 14.07 15.39
N THR A 196 3.11 12.77 15.18
CA THR A 196 4.45 12.19 15.25
C THR A 196 5.14 12.35 13.89
N PHE A 197 6.38 12.82 13.88
CA PHE A 197 7.20 12.91 12.68
C PHE A 197 7.30 11.53 12.00
N SER A 198 7.05 11.51 10.69
CA SER A 198 7.16 10.33 9.85
C SER A 198 8.01 10.67 8.63
N VAL A 199 9.07 9.89 8.44
CA VAL A 199 9.97 9.98 7.29
C VAL A 199 9.19 9.69 6.00
N GLU A 200 8.23 8.77 6.07
CA GLU A 200 7.36 8.38 4.95
C GLU A 200 6.46 9.54 4.51
N LYS A 201 5.85 10.27 5.47
CA LYS A 201 5.03 11.45 5.16
C LYS A 201 5.85 12.57 4.52
N LEU A 202 7.06 12.82 5.02
CA LEU A 202 7.95 13.82 4.45
C LEU A 202 8.38 13.43 3.03
N ALA A 203 8.75 12.16 2.82
CA ALA A 203 9.10 11.64 1.50
C ALA A 203 7.94 11.83 0.51
N ALA A 204 6.72 11.43 0.89
CA ALA A 204 5.53 11.62 0.07
C ALA A 204 5.28 13.09 -0.29
N SER A 205 5.53 14.02 0.65
CA SER A 205 5.38 15.45 0.38
C SER A 205 6.45 15.98 -0.59
N LEU A 206 7.69 15.51 -0.47
CA LEU A 206 8.77 15.84 -1.41
C LEU A 206 8.44 15.33 -2.82
N TYR A 207 8.01 14.07 -2.95
CA TYR A 207 7.55 13.51 -4.22
C TYR A 207 6.38 14.32 -4.80
N GLY A 208 5.36 14.60 -3.99
CA GLY A 208 4.18 15.36 -4.41
C GLY A 208 4.49 16.78 -4.89
N SER A 209 5.55 17.39 -4.36
CA SER A 209 6.06 18.68 -4.82
C SER A 209 6.95 18.62 -6.08
N GLY A 210 7.12 17.43 -6.67
CA GLY A 210 7.90 17.22 -7.89
C GLY A 210 9.42 17.12 -7.67
N ILE A 211 9.88 16.75 -6.47
CA ILE A 211 11.30 16.57 -6.18
C ILE A 211 11.81 15.22 -6.71
N PRO A 212 12.97 15.17 -7.40
CA PRO A 212 13.56 13.94 -7.91
C PRO A 212 13.79 12.86 -6.84
N HIS A 213 13.50 11.60 -7.19
CA HIS A 213 13.63 10.45 -6.31
C HIS A 213 15.05 10.23 -5.77
N SER A 214 16.07 10.64 -6.53
CA SER A 214 17.48 10.55 -6.16
C SER A 214 17.87 11.50 -5.02
N LEU A 215 17.20 12.64 -4.88
CA LEU A 215 17.51 13.66 -3.87
C LEU A 215 16.85 13.36 -2.52
N ILE A 216 15.72 12.66 -2.54
CA ILE A 216 14.92 12.39 -1.34
C ILE A 216 15.69 11.65 -0.25
N PRO A 217 16.47 10.57 -0.52
CA PRO A 217 17.28 9.92 0.51
C PRO A 217 18.24 10.89 1.22
N THR A 218 18.88 11.80 0.48
CA THR A 218 19.80 12.80 1.02
C THR A 218 19.07 13.81 1.88
N VAL A 219 17.92 14.33 1.42
CA VAL A 219 17.07 15.25 2.19
C VAL A 219 16.57 14.59 3.47
N LEU A 220 16.08 13.35 3.40
CA LEU A 220 15.57 12.62 4.58
C LEU A 220 16.68 12.36 5.60
N SER A 221 17.91 12.04 5.15
CA SER A 221 19.06 11.92 6.05
C SER A 221 19.40 13.25 6.69
N GLY A 222 19.49 14.33 5.91
CA GLY A 222 19.80 15.67 6.42
C GLY A 222 18.75 16.17 7.43
N VAL A 223 17.47 15.91 7.19
CA VAL A 223 16.40 16.23 8.13
C VAL A 223 16.53 15.40 9.40
N ARG A 224 16.83 14.11 9.29
CA ARG A 224 17.03 13.25 10.47
C ARG A 224 18.18 13.78 11.34
N ASP A 225 19.27 14.18 10.71
CA ASP A 225 20.45 14.69 11.40
C ASP A 225 20.15 16.07 12.03
N ALA A 226 19.42 16.95 11.34
CA ALA A 226 18.99 18.26 11.85
C ALA A 226 17.95 18.19 12.99
N LEU A 227 17.23 17.07 13.09
CA LEU A 227 16.24 16.81 14.13
C LEU A 227 16.81 15.97 15.29
N GLN A 228 18.06 15.54 15.22
CA GLN A 228 18.68 14.73 16.26
C GLN A 228 18.67 15.44 17.63
N GLY A 229 18.17 14.76 18.66
CA GLY A 229 18.10 15.28 20.03
C GLY A 229 16.93 16.24 20.30
N LYS A 230 16.00 16.42 19.36
CA LYS A 230 14.79 17.22 19.55
C LYS A 230 13.59 16.34 19.90
N SER A 231 12.81 16.74 20.90
CA SER A 231 11.56 16.08 21.27
C SER A 231 10.34 16.61 20.49
N ALA A 232 10.41 17.85 19.99
CA ALA A 232 9.37 18.47 19.17
C ALA A 232 9.91 19.52 18.17
N VAL A 233 9.15 19.79 17.10
CA VAL A 233 9.43 20.80 16.07
C VAL A 233 8.13 21.37 15.52
N SER A 234 8.08 22.65 15.15
CA SER A 234 6.91 23.20 14.45
C SER A 234 6.92 22.84 12.96
N LYS A 235 5.75 22.74 12.33
CA LYS A 235 5.61 22.46 10.90
C LYS A 235 6.35 23.51 10.05
N ARG A 236 6.26 24.80 10.42
CA ARG A 236 7.02 25.89 9.77
C ARG A 236 8.52 25.65 9.82
N ASN A 237 9.07 25.27 10.98
CA ASN A 237 10.50 25.02 11.11
C ASN A 237 10.93 23.77 10.34
N LEU A 238 10.10 22.72 10.31
CA LEU A 238 10.37 21.53 9.51
C LEU A 238 10.43 21.86 8.01
N VAL A 239 9.48 22.66 7.52
CA VAL A 239 9.46 23.12 6.12
C VAL A 239 10.68 23.99 5.81
N ALA A 240 11.09 24.87 6.72
CA ALA A 240 12.28 25.71 6.55
C ALA A 240 13.57 24.87 6.47
N ILE A 241 13.73 23.86 7.33
CA ILE A 241 14.88 22.93 7.28
C ILE A 241 14.94 22.22 5.93
N VAL A 242 13.81 21.67 5.49
CA VAL A 242 13.73 20.95 4.21
C VAL A 242 14.00 21.89 3.03
N SER A 243 13.46 23.11 3.07
CA SER A 243 13.67 24.12 2.04
C SER A 243 15.14 24.53 1.93
N SER A 244 15.82 24.74 3.06
CA SER A 244 17.26 25.02 3.08
C SER A 244 18.07 23.87 2.46
N LEU A 245 17.76 22.61 2.80
CA LEU A 245 18.45 21.45 2.22
C LEU A 245 18.20 21.32 0.71
N LEU A 246 16.99 21.66 0.25
CA LEU A 246 16.66 21.67 -1.18
C LEU A 246 17.36 22.81 -1.93
N GLU A 247 17.51 23.98 -1.31
CA GLU A 247 18.28 25.10 -1.87
C GLU A 247 19.76 24.72 -2.04
N ASP A 248 20.33 23.98 -1.10
CA ASP A 248 21.72 23.51 -1.19
C ASP A 248 21.90 22.45 -2.28
N LEU A 249 20.94 21.53 -2.44
CA LEU A 249 21.03 20.41 -3.39
C LEU A 249 20.67 20.80 -4.82
N GLU A 250 19.71 21.70 -5.03
CA GLU A 250 19.24 22.08 -6.37
C GLU A 250 18.81 23.57 -6.47
N PRO A 251 19.74 24.53 -6.31
CA PRO A 251 19.40 25.96 -6.25
C PRO A 251 18.76 26.50 -7.55
N ALA A 252 19.14 25.98 -8.71
CA ALA A 252 18.66 26.45 -10.01
C ALA A 252 17.20 26.07 -10.31
N ALA A 253 16.64 25.05 -9.66
CA ALA A 253 15.33 24.48 -9.99
C ALA A 253 14.16 25.05 -9.16
N SER A 254 14.44 26.01 -8.26
CA SER A 254 13.46 26.55 -7.31
C SER A 254 12.78 25.47 -6.47
N ALA A 255 13.48 24.37 -6.18
CA ALA A 255 12.96 23.18 -5.50
C ALA A 255 12.34 23.52 -4.13
N ALA A 256 12.99 24.39 -3.35
CA ALA A 256 12.48 24.85 -2.07
C ALA A 256 11.19 25.67 -2.17
N ALA A 257 11.09 26.54 -3.17
CA ALA A 257 9.88 27.32 -3.42
C ALA A 257 8.71 26.42 -3.87
N LYS A 258 8.98 25.40 -4.69
CA LYS A 258 7.99 24.38 -5.09
C LYS A 258 7.51 23.57 -3.90
N PHE A 259 8.44 23.08 -3.06
CA PHE A 259 8.10 22.36 -1.84
C PHE A 259 7.27 23.22 -0.87
N THR A 260 7.68 24.47 -0.63
CA THR A 260 6.93 25.42 0.21
C THR A 260 5.54 25.69 -0.36
N GLY A 261 5.44 25.93 -1.68
CA GLY A 261 4.17 26.16 -2.38
C GLY A 261 3.23 24.95 -2.30
N TYR A 262 3.76 23.73 -2.41
CA TYR A 262 3.01 22.50 -2.21
C TYR A 262 2.48 22.36 -0.79
N VAL A 263 3.33 22.60 0.23
CA VAL A 263 2.92 22.46 1.65
C VAL A 263 1.85 23.49 2.04
N TYR A 264 1.95 24.71 1.51
CA TYR A 264 1.05 25.83 1.84
C TYR A 264 0.00 26.11 0.76
N ALA A 265 -0.26 25.19 -0.16
CA ALA A 265 -1.13 25.46 -1.31
C ALA A 265 -2.58 25.80 -0.91
N LEU A 266 -3.12 25.20 0.16
CA LEU A 266 -4.46 25.55 0.65
C LEU A 266 -4.56 27.00 1.10
N ASP A 267 -3.47 27.60 1.60
CA ASP A 267 -3.47 29.01 2.01
C ASP A 267 -3.59 29.97 0.84
N LYS A 268 -3.26 29.49 -0.36
CA LYS A 268 -3.37 30.21 -1.63
C LYS A 268 -4.61 29.79 -2.43
N ALA A 269 -5.50 28.98 -1.86
CA ALA A 269 -6.72 28.54 -2.54
C ALA A 269 -7.95 29.31 -2.03
N PHE A 270 -8.78 29.75 -2.96
CA PHE A 270 -10.04 30.46 -2.71
C PHE A 270 -11.18 29.76 -3.46
N VAL A 271 -12.39 29.91 -2.96
CA VAL A 271 -13.62 29.43 -3.59
C VAL A 271 -14.58 30.60 -3.83
N SER A 272 -15.13 30.67 -5.03
CA SER A 272 -16.23 31.56 -5.40
C SER A 272 -17.57 30.91 -5.06
N VAL A 273 -18.37 31.54 -4.20
CA VAL A 273 -19.72 31.09 -3.82
C VAL A 273 -20.66 32.29 -3.83
N ASP A 274 -21.69 32.24 -4.67
CA ASP A 274 -22.72 33.29 -4.81
C ASP A 274 -22.14 34.71 -4.98
N GLY A 275 -21.07 34.83 -5.77
CA GLY A 275 -20.37 36.10 -6.02
C GLY A 275 -19.45 36.57 -4.88
N SER A 276 -19.28 35.76 -3.82
CA SER A 276 -18.34 36.01 -2.72
C SER A 276 -17.11 35.12 -2.81
N LEU A 277 -15.92 35.71 -2.64
CA LEU A 277 -14.66 34.98 -2.59
C LEU A 277 -14.32 34.62 -1.15
N LYS A 278 -14.15 33.32 -0.87
CA LYS A 278 -13.79 32.81 0.47
C LYS A 278 -12.50 32.03 0.41
N LYS A 279 -11.59 32.24 1.37
CA LYS A 279 -10.41 31.40 1.52
C LYS A 279 -10.85 29.96 1.82
N LEU A 280 -10.25 28.99 1.13
CA LEU A 280 -10.57 27.58 1.32
C LEU A 280 -10.10 27.13 2.71
N LYS A 281 -10.98 26.47 3.46
CA LYS A 281 -10.71 25.98 4.82
C LYS A 281 -11.16 24.53 4.95
N TRP A 282 -10.62 23.81 5.93
CA TRP A 282 -10.99 22.43 6.22
C TRP A 282 -12.48 22.23 6.50
N GLY A 283 -13.12 23.17 7.21
CA GLY A 283 -14.57 23.11 7.46
C GLY A 283 -15.38 23.03 6.16
N PHE A 284 -15.06 23.88 5.19
CA PHE A 284 -15.69 23.87 3.87
C PHE A 284 -15.44 22.54 3.13
N LEU A 285 -14.20 22.03 3.14
CA LEU A 285 -13.87 20.75 2.49
C LEU A 285 -14.61 19.57 3.12
N ARG A 286 -14.83 19.59 4.44
CA ARG A 286 -15.60 18.55 5.16
C ARG A 286 -17.10 18.63 4.83
N GLU A 287 -17.68 19.82 4.77
CA GLU A 287 -19.08 20.02 4.34
C GLU A 287 -19.30 19.53 2.91
N LEU A 288 -18.41 19.93 1.99
CA LEU A 288 -18.40 19.46 0.60
C LEU A 288 -18.28 17.94 0.53
N SER A 289 -17.36 17.36 1.30
CA SER A 289 -17.14 15.92 1.35
C SER A 289 -18.35 15.16 1.86
N PHE A 290 -19.01 15.65 2.92
CA PHE A 290 -20.23 15.04 3.42
C PHE A 290 -21.34 15.07 2.37
N LYS A 291 -21.55 16.22 1.71
CA LYS A 291 -22.53 16.37 0.64
C LYS A 291 -22.30 15.35 -0.48
N VAL A 292 -21.08 15.31 -1.04
CA VAL A 292 -20.73 14.45 -2.17
C VAL A 292 -20.81 12.96 -1.81
N LEU A 293 -20.27 12.56 -0.66
CA LEU A 293 -20.32 11.16 -0.25
C LEU A 293 -21.75 10.67 0.03
N SER A 294 -22.65 11.56 0.45
CA SER A 294 -24.05 11.23 0.72
C SER A 294 -24.91 11.11 -0.55
N GLU A 295 -24.42 11.50 -1.74
CA GLU A 295 -25.18 11.46 -3.00
C GLU A 295 -25.73 10.06 -3.34
N ARG A 296 -25.17 8.99 -2.77
CA ARG A 296 -25.56 7.59 -3.00
C ARG A 296 -26.57 7.05 -1.96
N GLY A 297 -27.12 7.92 -1.12
CA GLY A 297 -28.18 7.55 -0.16
C GLY A 297 -27.71 6.76 1.07
N LEU A 298 -26.39 6.58 1.23
CA LEU A 298 -25.78 6.04 2.45
C LEU A 298 -25.15 7.16 3.27
N ILE A 299 -25.16 7.01 4.59
CA ILE A 299 -24.62 8.02 5.50
C ILE A 299 -23.11 7.83 5.63
N PRO A 300 -22.26 8.80 5.25
CA PRO A 300 -20.82 8.68 5.43
C PRO A 300 -20.44 8.86 6.91
N PRO A 301 -19.64 7.97 7.50
CA PRO A 301 -19.14 8.16 8.86
C PRO A 301 -18.17 9.36 8.92
N HIS A 302 -18.13 10.06 10.05
CA HIS A 302 -17.30 11.26 10.24
C HIS A 302 -15.84 11.08 9.79
N ARG A 303 -15.21 9.94 10.15
CA ARG A 303 -13.83 9.66 9.77
C ARG A 303 -13.64 9.49 8.25
N LEU A 304 -14.64 9.00 7.53
CA LEU A 304 -14.60 8.91 6.08
C LEU A 304 -14.68 10.30 5.43
N VAL A 305 -15.49 11.19 6.00
CA VAL A 305 -15.60 12.60 5.56
C VAL A 305 -14.27 13.32 5.73
N GLU A 306 -13.59 13.14 6.86
CA GLU A 306 -12.25 13.69 7.10
C GLU A 306 -11.25 13.19 6.05
N LEU A 307 -11.18 11.88 5.83
CA LEU A 307 -10.26 11.30 4.84
C LEU A 307 -10.56 11.80 3.43
N HIS A 308 -11.84 11.91 3.05
CA HIS A 308 -12.21 12.44 1.76
C HIS A 308 -11.78 13.91 1.59
N ALA A 309 -11.99 14.73 2.63
CA ALA A 309 -11.55 16.12 2.63
C ALA A 309 -10.02 16.23 2.49
N ASP A 310 -9.26 15.31 3.10
CA ASP A 310 -7.80 15.23 2.92
C ASP A 310 -7.44 14.94 1.46
N PHE A 311 -8.09 13.97 0.80
CA PHE A 311 -7.85 13.68 -0.61
C PHE A 311 -8.24 14.84 -1.53
N VAL A 312 -9.35 15.53 -1.25
CA VAL A 312 -9.73 16.74 -2.00
C VAL A 312 -8.70 17.84 -1.82
N ALA A 313 -8.20 18.02 -0.58
CA ALA A 313 -7.13 18.97 -0.32
C ALA A 313 -5.85 18.62 -1.09
N ASP A 314 -5.50 17.34 -1.21
CA ASP A 314 -4.33 16.90 -1.98
C ASP A 314 -4.48 17.20 -3.48
N GLU A 315 -5.66 16.98 -4.06
CA GLU A 315 -5.95 17.38 -5.45
C GLU A 315 -5.83 18.89 -5.65
N VAL A 316 -6.42 19.68 -4.74
CA VAL A 316 -6.32 21.14 -4.76
C VAL A 316 -4.86 21.57 -4.65
N ARG A 317 -4.07 20.93 -3.77
CA ARG A 317 -2.63 21.22 -3.64
C ARG A 317 -1.88 20.93 -4.93
N GLY A 318 -2.14 19.80 -5.57
CA GLY A 318 -1.53 19.46 -6.86
C GLY A 318 -1.76 20.56 -7.90
N ILE A 319 -3.00 20.99 -8.07
CA ILE A 319 -3.39 22.06 -9.01
C ILE A 319 -2.67 23.37 -8.66
N VAL A 320 -2.76 23.82 -7.39
CA VAL A 320 -2.18 25.10 -6.95
C VAL A 320 -0.65 25.08 -7.02
N SER A 321 0.00 23.97 -6.69
CA SER A 321 1.45 23.83 -6.69
C SER A 321 2.06 23.78 -8.09
N SER A 322 1.27 23.42 -9.11
CA SER A 322 1.67 23.44 -10.51
C SER A 322 1.64 24.85 -11.12
N ALA A 323 1.12 25.84 -10.40
CA ALA A 323 0.99 27.21 -10.88
C ALA A 323 2.36 27.91 -11.03
N PRO A 324 2.49 28.87 -11.97
CA PRO A 324 3.74 29.60 -12.21
C PRO A 324 4.29 30.32 -10.97
N TRP A 325 5.60 30.56 -10.94
CA TRP A 325 6.23 31.33 -9.88
C TRP A 325 5.64 32.75 -9.79
N LYS A 326 5.46 33.27 -8.56
CA LYS A 326 4.71 34.50 -8.17
C LYS A 326 3.18 34.41 -8.14
N PHE A 327 2.64 33.20 -8.18
CA PHE A 327 1.21 32.99 -8.00
C PHE A 327 0.70 33.44 -6.62
N GLU A 328 -0.25 34.39 -6.63
CA GLU A 328 -0.87 34.98 -5.42
C GLU A 328 -2.02 34.11 -4.88
N GLY A 329 -2.75 33.40 -5.75
CA GLY A 329 -3.76 32.44 -5.34
C GLY A 329 -4.65 31.94 -6.47
N TYR A 330 -5.25 30.75 -6.27
CA TYR A 330 -6.16 30.09 -7.22
C TYR A 330 -7.58 30.27 -6.75
N VAL A 331 -8.46 30.68 -7.66
CA VAL A 331 -9.89 30.78 -7.40
C VAL A 331 -10.58 29.61 -8.08
N PHE A 332 -11.13 28.71 -7.29
CA PHE A 332 -11.99 27.64 -7.77
C PHE A 332 -13.45 28.09 -7.80
N GLU A 333 -14.16 27.73 -8.86
CA GLU A 333 -15.62 27.74 -8.84
C GLU A 333 -16.14 26.59 -7.96
N LEU A 334 -17.28 26.77 -7.29
CA LEU A 334 -17.86 25.72 -6.43
C LEU A 334 -18.08 24.41 -7.18
N GLU A 335 -18.56 24.50 -8.43
CA GLU A 335 -18.81 23.36 -9.31
C GLU A 335 -17.53 22.59 -9.66
N GLU A 336 -16.40 23.31 -9.77
CA GLU A 336 -15.10 22.70 -9.99
C GLU A 336 -14.66 21.89 -8.77
N LEU A 337 -14.82 22.43 -7.56
CA LEU A 337 -14.52 21.70 -6.33
C LEU A 337 -15.45 20.49 -6.13
N GLU A 338 -16.73 20.61 -6.49
CA GLU A 338 -17.64 19.46 -6.48
C GLU A 338 -17.19 18.36 -7.45
N ARG A 339 -16.72 18.73 -8.65
CA ARG A 339 -16.18 17.77 -9.62
C ARG A 339 -14.92 17.07 -9.09
N ILE A 340 -13.99 17.83 -8.49
CA ILE A 340 -12.79 17.28 -7.84
C ILE A 340 -13.19 16.33 -6.71
N ALA A 341 -14.15 16.72 -5.87
CA ALA A 341 -14.67 15.91 -4.78
C ALA A 341 -15.30 14.60 -5.30
N ARG A 342 -16.13 14.65 -6.35
CA ARG A 342 -16.69 13.42 -6.96
C ARG A 342 -15.60 12.52 -7.55
N HIS A 343 -14.53 13.10 -8.10
CA HIS A 343 -13.38 12.34 -8.60
C HIS A 343 -12.55 11.70 -7.46
N ALA A 344 -12.50 12.33 -6.29
CA ALA A 344 -11.82 11.81 -5.11
C ALA A 344 -12.63 10.76 -4.34
N ALA A 345 -13.97 10.75 -4.44
CA ALA A 345 -14.84 9.85 -3.69
C ALA A 345 -14.48 8.34 -3.84
N PRO A 346 -14.18 7.82 -5.04
CA PRO A 346 -13.75 6.43 -5.20
C PRO A 346 -12.44 6.08 -4.48
N LYS A 347 -11.55 7.07 -4.24
CA LYS A 347 -10.28 6.87 -3.54
C LYS A 347 -10.48 6.48 -2.08
N VAL A 348 -11.55 6.97 -1.45
CA VAL A 348 -11.90 6.66 -0.06
C VAL A 348 -13.02 5.65 0.09
N SER A 349 -13.84 5.43 -0.95
CA SER A 349 -14.94 4.47 -0.97
C SER A 349 -15.20 3.95 -2.39
N ALA A 350 -14.72 2.76 -2.72
CA ALA A 350 -15.03 2.06 -3.96
C ALA A 350 -16.54 1.76 -4.05
N THR A 351 -17.18 1.52 -2.90
CA THR A 351 -18.63 1.32 -2.78
C THR A 351 -19.42 2.53 -3.26
N TRP A 352 -18.94 3.76 -3.03
CA TRP A 352 -19.60 4.96 -3.57
C TRP A 352 -19.70 4.93 -5.10
N LEU A 353 -18.68 4.38 -5.77
CA LEU A 353 -18.69 4.19 -7.23
C LEU A 353 -19.60 3.04 -7.65
N GLU A 354 -19.54 1.90 -6.97
CA GLU A 354 -20.32 0.69 -7.30
C GLU A 354 -21.84 0.91 -7.12
N LEU A 355 -22.24 1.76 -6.16
CA LEU A 355 -23.63 2.19 -5.94
C LEU A 355 -24.20 3.05 -7.07
N CYS A 356 -23.39 3.49 -8.04
CA CYS A 356 -23.90 4.10 -9.27
C CYS A 356 -24.65 3.09 -10.16
N SER A 357 -24.33 1.79 -10.01
CA SER A 357 -24.82 0.72 -10.89
C SER A 357 -25.56 -0.40 -10.18
N LEU A 358 -25.43 -0.50 -8.85
CA LEU A 358 -26.00 -1.59 -8.05
C LEU A 358 -26.82 -1.04 -6.90
N ASP A 359 -27.92 -1.74 -6.59
CA ASP A 359 -28.66 -1.50 -5.35
C ASP A 359 -27.83 -1.88 -4.12
N ALA A 360 -28.00 -1.14 -3.03
CA ALA A 360 -27.27 -1.35 -1.79
C ALA A 360 -27.44 -2.76 -1.22
N GLY A 361 -28.63 -3.36 -1.32
CA GLY A 361 -28.88 -4.71 -0.83
C GLY A 361 -28.13 -5.77 -1.62
N LEU A 362 -28.14 -5.66 -2.96
CA LEU A 362 -27.37 -6.54 -3.84
C LEU A 362 -25.87 -6.43 -3.58
N LEU A 363 -25.36 -5.20 -3.45
CA LEU A 363 -23.95 -4.94 -3.19
C LEU A 363 -23.50 -5.49 -1.83
N ALA A 364 -24.32 -5.33 -0.79
CA ALA A 364 -24.06 -5.88 0.53
C ALA A 364 -23.95 -7.41 0.48
N SER A 365 -24.87 -8.09 -0.23
CA SER A 365 -24.86 -9.55 -0.38
C SER A 365 -23.60 -10.04 -1.12
N GLU A 366 -23.22 -9.35 -2.21
CA GLU A 366 -22.01 -9.70 -2.97
C GLU A 366 -20.74 -9.55 -2.11
N TYR A 367 -20.61 -8.42 -1.41
CA TYR A 367 -19.49 -8.16 -0.51
C TYR A 367 -19.42 -9.18 0.63
N MET A 368 -20.56 -9.57 1.18
CA MET A 368 -20.63 -10.57 2.24
C MET A 368 -20.14 -11.94 1.74
N SER A 369 -20.59 -12.36 0.55
CA SER A 369 -20.18 -13.62 -0.07
C SER A 369 -18.68 -13.61 -0.44
N ARG A 370 -18.20 -12.54 -1.05
CA ARG A 370 -16.78 -12.39 -1.42
C ARG A 370 -15.90 -12.29 -0.17
N GLY A 371 -16.36 -11.59 0.86
CA GLY A 371 -15.67 -11.48 2.15
C GLY A 371 -15.39 -12.85 2.76
N LEU A 372 -16.40 -13.71 2.83
CA LEU A 372 -16.27 -15.10 3.25
C LEU A 372 -15.30 -15.89 2.37
N GLY A 373 -15.42 -15.77 1.04
CA GLY A 373 -14.51 -16.42 0.10
C GLY A 373 -13.04 -16.04 0.34
N TYR A 374 -12.75 -14.77 0.59
CA TYR A 374 -11.40 -14.30 0.91
C TYR A 374 -10.90 -14.77 2.28
N ALA A 375 -11.77 -14.86 3.29
CA ALA A 375 -11.40 -15.42 4.59
C ALA A 375 -11.01 -16.91 4.47
N LYS A 376 -11.76 -17.69 3.68
CA LYS A 376 -11.45 -19.09 3.37
C LYS A 376 -10.15 -19.23 2.59
N ALA A 377 -9.96 -18.43 1.54
CA ALA A 377 -8.71 -18.40 0.78
C ALA A 377 -7.51 -17.99 1.66
N ALA A 378 -7.69 -17.07 2.61
CA ALA A 378 -6.64 -16.70 3.56
C ALA A 378 -6.20 -17.89 4.42
N MET A 379 -7.14 -18.71 4.90
CA MET A 379 -6.81 -19.92 5.66
C MET A 379 -6.02 -20.95 4.85
N GLU A 380 -6.28 -21.03 3.54
CA GLU A 380 -5.61 -21.95 2.61
C GLU A 380 -4.26 -21.41 2.09
N SER A 381 -4.01 -20.11 2.22
CA SER A 381 -2.78 -19.47 1.74
C SER A 381 -1.55 -19.98 2.50
N ILE A 382 -0.56 -20.47 1.73
CA ILE A 382 0.75 -20.90 2.24
C ILE A 382 1.74 -19.73 2.42
N ASP A 383 1.51 -18.61 1.73
CA ASP A 383 2.28 -17.38 1.91
C ASP A 383 1.67 -16.53 3.04
N CYS A 384 2.51 -16.14 3.99
CA CYS A 384 2.16 -15.31 5.14
C CYS A 384 1.68 -13.90 4.76
N ALA A 385 2.33 -13.27 3.78
CA ALA A 385 1.97 -11.94 3.29
C ALA A 385 0.64 -11.96 2.53
N GLU A 386 0.49 -12.94 1.63
CA GLU A 386 -0.76 -13.19 0.91
C GLU A 386 -1.91 -13.52 1.87
N ARG A 387 -1.68 -14.40 2.85
CA ARG A 387 -2.67 -14.73 3.90
C ARG A 387 -3.17 -13.48 4.59
N LYS A 388 -2.25 -12.61 5.01
CA LYS A 388 -2.56 -11.36 5.67
C LYS A 388 -3.38 -10.43 4.77
N GLU A 389 -3.00 -10.29 3.50
CA GLU A 389 -3.73 -9.48 2.54
C GLU A 389 -5.16 -10.00 2.32
N LEU A 390 -5.31 -11.31 2.04
CA LEU A 390 -6.60 -11.97 1.84
C LEU A 390 -7.46 -11.85 3.11
N ALA A 391 -6.88 -12.03 4.29
CA ALA A 391 -7.55 -11.85 5.58
C ALA A 391 -8.10 -10.44 5.75
N VAL A 392 -7.27 -9.42 5.50
CA VAL A 392 -7.67 -8.01 5.60
C VAL A 392 -8.73 -7.68 4.54
N ARG A 393 -8.61 -8.22 3.33
CA ARG A 393 -9.56 -8.04 2.24
C ARG A 393 -10.91 -8.68 2.53
N GLY A 394 -10.90 -9.89 3.09
CA GLY A 394 -12.11 -10.59 3.54
C GLY A 394 -12.83 -9.82 4.63
N ALA A 395 -12.09 -9.39 5.66
CA ALA A 395 -12.64 -8.59 6.73
C ALA A 395 -13.11 -7.20 6.27
N PHE A 396 -12.40 -6.59 5.32
CA PHE A 396 -12.79 -5.34 4.66
C PHE A 396 -14.14 -5.49 3.94
N LEU A 397 -14.30 -6.48 3.07
CA LEU A 397 -15.55 -6.68 2.32
C LEU A 397 -16.71 -7.03 3.26
N PHE A 398 -16.48 -7.90 4.23
CA PHE A 398 -17.53 -8.30 5.17
C PHE A 398 -17.95 -7.15 6.09
N SER A 399 -16.98 -6.37 6.62
CA SER A 399 -17.31 -5.16 7.38
C SER A 399 -18.04 -4.13 6.53
N SER A 400 -17.70 -4.02 5.25
CA SER A 400 -18.39 -3.13 4.31
C SER A 400 -19.83 -3.57 4.08
N ALA A 401 -20.07 -4.87 3.89
CA ALA A 401 -21.42 -5.43 3.76
C ALA A 401 -22.29 -5.12 4.98
N LEU A 402 -21.78 -5.35 6.20
CA LEU A 402 -22.49 -5.03 7.43
C LEU A 402 -22.85 -3.53 7.52
N LEU A 403 -21.94 -2.64 7.13
CA LEU A 403 -22.21 -1.20 7.12
C LEU A 403 -23.29 -0.80 6.12
N ILE A 404 -23.27 -1.37 4.91
CA ILE A 404 -24.27 -1.10 3.88
C ILE A 404 -25.66 -1.53 4.39
N SER A 405 -25.77 -2.71 5.04
CA SER A 405 -27.01 -3.17 5.67
C SER A 405 -27.51 -2.22 6.77
N MET A 406 -26.60 -1.48 7.42
CA MET A 406 -26.90 -0.45 8.42
C MET A 406 -27.09 0.96 7.81
N LYS A 407 -27.19 1.09 6.48
CA LYS A 407 -27.30 2.36 5.74
C LYS A 407 -26.11 3.32 5.93
N VAL A 408 -24.93 2.78 6.20
CA VAL A 408 -23.68 3.53 6.36
C VAL A 408 -22.78 3.29 5.14
N LEU A 409 -22.18 4.36 4.61
CA LEU A 409 -21.24 4.26 3.49
C LEU A 409 -19.91 3.66 3.99
N PRO A 410 -19.49 2.49 3.50
CA PRO A 410 -18.19 1.93 3.86
C PRO A 410 -17.04 2.68 3.20
N SER A 411 -15.91 2.70 3.89
CA SER A 411 -14.62 3.20 3.44
C SER A 411 -13.76 2.08 2.87
N ASN A 412 -12.84 2.40 1.95
CA ASN A 412 -11.75 1.53 1.48
C ASN A 412 -10.81 1.06 2.61
N TYR A 413 -10.88 1.67 3.80
CA TYR A 413 -10.00 1.37 4.92
C TYR A 413 -10.73 0.55 6.00
N VAL A 414 -10.32 -0.70 6.19
CA VAL A 414 -10.94 -1.63 7.18
C VAL A 414 -11.03 -1.03 8.59
N GLY A 415 -10.03 -0.24 9.02
CA GLY A 415 -10.03 0.40 10.34
C GLY A 415 -11.15 1.44 10.50
N VAL A 416 -11.46 2.18 9.43
CA VAL A 416 -12.58 3.13 9.41
C VAL A 416 -13.91 2.38 9.48
N ASN A 417 -14.04 1.28 8.75
CA ASN A 417 -15.24 0.46 8.75
C ASN A 417 -15.51 -0.15 10.13
N VAL A 418 -14.50 -0.75 10.75
CA VAL A 418 -14.62 -1.30 12.10
C VAL A 418 -14.95 -0.22 13.13
N GLY A 419 -14.36 0.97 13.00
CA GLY A 419 -14.70 2.12 13.85
C GLY A 419 -16.18 2.52 13.71
N ALA A 420 -16.68 2.60 12.49
CA ALA A 420 -18.09 2.89 12.20
C ALA A 420 -19.03 1.80 12.74
N LEU A 421 -18.69 0.52 12.57
CA LEU A 421 -19.46 -0.61 13.12
C LEU A 421 -19.53 -0.56 14.65
N ARG A 422 -18.40 -0.28 15.32
CA ARG A 422 -18.38 -0.13 16.78
C ARG A 422 -19.31 0.98 17.26
N GLY A 423 -19.34 2.10 16.56
CA GLY A 423 -20.26 3.21 16.85
C GLY A 423 -21.74 2.85 16.68
N LYS A 424 -22.06 1.76 15.97
CA LYS A 424 -23.42 1.26 15.75
C LYS A 424 -23.82 0.10 16.67
N LEU A 425 -22.93 -0.43 17.50
CA LEU A 425 -23.21 -1.61 18.34
C LEU A 425 -24.44 -1.46 19.24
N GLU A 426 -24.67 -0.28 19.81
CA GLU A 426 -25.84 -0.02 20.67
C GLU A 426 -27.16 0.04 19.91
N THR A 427 -27.11 0.20 18.58
CA THR A 427 -28.29 0.20 17.73
C THR A 427 -28.65 -1.19 17.19
N LEU A 428 -27.84 -2.21 17.50
CA LEU A 428 -28.05 -3.57 17.02
C LEU A 428 -28.87 -4.43 18.00
N PRO A 429 -29.70 -5.36 17.48
CA PRO A 429 -30.35 -6.39 18.29
C PRO A 429 -29.36 -7.20 19.15
N GLN A 430 -29.80 -7.58 20.36
CA GLN A 430 -28.95 -8.27 21.34
C GLN A 430 -28.40 -9.61 20.84
N ASN A 431 -29.14 -10.33 20.00
CA ASN A 431 -28.72 -11.62 19.44
C ASN A 431 -27.50 -11.51 18.52
N ILE A 432 -27.31 -10.37 17.82
CA ILE A 432 -26.18 -10.17 16.90
C ILE A 432 -25.08 -9.28 17.48
N LYS A 433 -25.39 -8.53 18.54
CA LYS A 433 -24.51 -7.51 19.12
C LYS A 433 -23.18 -8.09 19.60
N SER A 434 -23.21 -9.23 20.29
CA SER A 434 -21.99 -9.92 20.76
C SER A 434 -21.10 -10.34 19.60
N ASP A 435 -21.72 -10.85 18.54
CA ASP A 435 -21.01 -11.41 17.39
C ASP A 435 -20.39 -10.29 16.54
N VAL A 436 -21.11 -9.18 16.33
CA VAL A 436 -20.55 -8.00 15.66
C VAL A 436 -19.43 -7.36 16.49
N ALA A 437 -19.56 -7.31 17.82
CA ALA A 437 -18.50 -6.81 18.70
C ALA A 437 -17.25 -7.70 18.64
N ARG A 438 -17.43 -9.02 18.66
CA ARG A 438 -16.33 -9.98 18.50
C ARG A 438 -15.69 -9.87 17.13
N PHE A 439 -16.48 -9.70 16.07
CA PHE A 439 -16.02 -9.50 14.69
C PHE A 439 -15.16 -8.24 14.59
N CYS A 440 -15.59 -7.14 15.21
CA CYS A 440 -14.81 -5.91 15.26
C CYS A 440 -13.49 -6.09 16.01
N SER A 441 -13.47 -6.87 17.09
CA SER A 441 -12.25 -7.17 17.87
C SER A 441 -11.27 -8.02 17.07
N LEU A 442 -11.75 -9.11 16.46
CA LEU A 442 -10.94 -10.00 15.62
C LEU A 442 -10.43 -9.26 14.39
N THR A 443 -11.28 -8.56 13.66
CA THR A 443 -10.88 -7.76 12.49
C THR A 443 -9.85 -6.71 12.86
N THR A 444 -9.97 -6.05 14.02
CA THR A 444 -8.93 -5.11 14.47
C THR A 444 -7.62 -5.82 14.75
N SER A 445 -7.66 -6.98 15.39
CA SER A 445 -6.47 -7.76 15.74
C SER A 445 -5.79 -8.32 14.49
N ILE A 446 -6.59 -8.80 13.54
CA ILE A 446 -6.15 -9.22 12.22
C ILE A 446 -5.56 -8.01 11.50
N ALA A 447 -6.27 -6.89 11.34
CA ALA A 447 -5.76 -5.70 10.66
C ALA A 447 -4.45 -5.16 11.27
N ARG A 448 -4.31 -5.21 12.61
CA ARG A 448 -3.10 -4.82 13.34
C ARG A 448 -2.00 -5.87 13.35
N SER A 449 -2.27 -7.11 12.93
CA SER A 449 -1.22 -8.10 12.80
C SER A 449 -0.15 -7.58 11.83
N PRO A 450 1.14 -7.83 12.12
CA PRO A 450 2.19 -7.33 11.27
C PRO A 450 2.06 -7.93 9.87
N THR A 451 2.29 -7.13 8.84
CA THR A 451 2.41 -7.64 7.45
C THR A 451 3.58 -8.61 7.32
N ILE A 452 4.56 -8.46 8.20
CA ILE A 452 5.77 -9.27 8.29
C ILE A 452 5.69 -10.02 9.61
N ALA A 453 4.91 -11.09 9.61
CA ALA A 453 4.74 -11.93 10.78
C ALA A 453 5.94 -12.85 10.94
N THR A 454 6.30 -13.19 12.18
CA THR A 454 7.16 -14.36 12.43
C THR A 454 6.34 -15.65 12.29
N PRO A 455 6.98 -16.83 12.15
CA PRO A 455 6.26 -18.12 12.12
C PRO A 455 5.25 -18.32 13.26
N ARG A 456 5.54 -17.83 14.46
CA ARG A 456 4.60 -17.87 15.59
C ARG A 456 3.44 -16.88 15.44
N GLU A 457 3.70 -15.65 15.01
CA GLU A 457 2.67 -14.63 14.79
C GLU A 457 1.70 -15.05 13.68
N ASP A 458 2.21 -15.71 12.65
CA ASP A 458 1.46 -16.24 11.51
C ASP A 458 0.51 -17.39 11.92
N ARG A 459 0.97 -18.32 12.77
CA ARG A 459 0.09 -19.34 13.40
C ARG A 459 -1.02 -18.72 14.25
N LYS A 460 -0.73 -17.62 14.95
CA LYS A 460 -1.76 -16.88 15.71
C LYS A 460 -2.78 -16.24 14.76
N LEU A 461 -2.34 -15.69 13.63
CA LEU A 461 -3.22 -15.17 12.59
C LEU A 461 -4.17 -16.23 12.04
N LEU A 462 -3.68 -17.43 11.75
CA LEU A 462 -4.51 -18.57 11.34
C LEU A 462 -5.61 -18.91 12.37
N GLY A 463 -5.25 -18.95 13.66
CA GLY A 463 -6.23 -19.19 14.73
C GLY A 463 -7.33 -18.13 14.76
N MET A 464 -6.96 -16.85 14.59
CA MET A 464 -7.93 -15.75 14.51
C MET A 464 -8.79 -15.82 13.25
N LEU A 465 -8.23 -16.27 12.12
CA LEU A 465 -8.97 -16.41 10.86
C LEU A 465 -10.02 -17.51 10.92
N LYS A 466 -9.70 -18.64 11.56
CA LYS A 466 -10.68 -19.71 11.78
C LYS A 466 -11.87 -19.23 12.60
N GLU A 467 -11.61 -18.50 13.68
CA GLU A 467 -12.67 -17.92 14.49
C GLU A 467 -13.46 -16.85 13.71
N LEU A 468 -12.78 -16.05 12.89
CA LEU A 468 -13.41 -15.04 12.04
C LEU A 468 -14.35 -15.68 11.00
N ASP A 469 -13.94 -16.77 10.34
CA ASP A 469 -14.74 -17.50 9.36
C ASP A 469 -16.04 -18.05 9.98
N GLU A 470 -15.93 -18.73 11.12
CA GLU A 470 -17.08 -19.25 11.87
C GLU A 470 -18.05 -18.14 12.27
N LEU A 471 -17.52 -16.97 12.67
CA LEU A 471 -18.31 -15.81 13.06
C LEU A 471 -18.98 -15.13 11.86
N MET A 472 -18.28 -15.02 10.73
CA MET A 472 -18.82 -14.46 9.49
C MET A 472 -19.95 -15.34 8.93
N ASP A 473 -19.80 -16.68 8.99
CA ASP A 473 -20.85 -17.60 8.56
C ASP A 473 -22.10 -17.50 9.44
N ARG A 474 -21.97 -17.31 10.77
CA ARG A 474 -23.12 -17.04 11.67
C ARG A 474 -23.81 -15.72 11.34
N LEU A 475 -23.04 -14.63 11.25
CA LEU A 475 -23.59 -13.29 10.97
C LEU A 475 -24.30 -13.22 9.62
N LYS A 476 -23.82 -13.97 8.62
CA LYS A 476 -24.49 -14.08 7.32
C LYS A 476 -25.88 -14.70 7.42
N LEU A 477 -26.05 -15.74 8.24
CA LEU A 477 -27.33 -16.43 8.42
C LEU A 477 -28.34 -15.56 9.19
N GLU A 478 -27.87 -14.76 10.15
CA GLU A 478 -28.73 -13.90 10.97
C GLU A 478 -29.09 -12.57 10.28
N HIS A 479 -28.35 -12.17 9.24
CA HIS A 479 -28.57 -10.93 8.46
C HIS A 479 -29.15 -11.17 7.06
N ALA A 480 -29.70 -12.36 6.79
CA ALA A 480 -30.66 -12.54 5.71
C ALA A 480 -32.00 -11.88 6.12
N ILE A 481 -31.97 -10.54 6.23
CA ILE A 481 -33.12 -9.65 6.50
C ILE A 481 -33.72 -9.22 5.17
#